data_AF-A0AAV9FF89-F1
#
_entry.id   AF-A0AAV9FF89-F1
#
_cell.length_a   1.000
_cell.length_b   1.000
_cell.length_c   1.000
_cell.angle_alpha   90.00
_cell.angle_beta   90.00
_cell.angle_gamma   90.00
#
_symmetry.space_group_name_H-M   'P 1'
#
loop_
_entity.id
_entity.type
_entity.pdbx_description
1 polymer ?
#
loop_
_entity_poly.entity_id
_entity_poly.type
_entity_poly.pdbx_seq_one_letter_code
_entity_poly.pdbx_strand_id
1 'polypeptide(L)'
;MDMRFPHSPAEVAKVRTVQFGILSPDEIRQMSVVQVEHSETTEKGKPKTGGLSDPRLGTIDRKMKCETCMANMAECPGHFGHLELAKPMFHIGFMKTVLTIMRCTAQGT
;
A
#
# COMPACT_ATOMS: atom_id res chain seq x y z
N MET A 1 8.66 -4.70 -30.46
CA MET A 1 8.55 -4.07 -29.12
C MET A 1 7.22 -4.55 -28.60
N ASP A 2 7.17 -5.79 -28.13
CA ASP A 2 5.91 -6.51 -27.89
C ASP A 2 5.89 -7.06 -26.47
N MET A 3 5.32 -6.28 -25.56
CA MET A 3 4.77 -6.77 -24.31
C MET A 3 3.33 -6.26 -24.27
N ARG A 4 2.40 -7.12 -24.73
CA ARG A 4 1.00 -6.77 -24.95
C ARG A 4 0.29 -6.68 -23.62
N PHE A 5 0.29 -5.50 -23.01
CA PHE A 5 -0.67 -5.16 -21.98
C PHE A 5 -2.09 -5.30 -22.55
N PRO A 6 -3.07 -5.75 -21.75
CA PRO A 6 -4.46 -5.79 -22.18
C PRO A 6 -4.94 -4.39 -22.57
N HIS A 7 -5.92 -4.33 -23.47
CA HIS A 7 -6.50 -3.06 -23.90
C HIS A 7 -7.06 -2.29 -22.70
N SER A 8 -6.62 -1.04 -22.53
CA SER A 8 -7.14 -0.11 -21.53
C SER A 8 -7.87 1.04 -22.22
N PRO A 9 -9.06 1.43 -21.76
CA PRO A 9 -9.74 2.62 -22.27
C PRO A 9 -9.08 3.94 -21.85
N ALA A 10 -8.10 3.89 -20.92
CA ALA A 10 -7.40 5.08 -20.45
C ALA A 10 -6.50 5.68 -21.55
N GLU A 11 -6.51 7.01 -21.69
CA GLU A 11 -5.64 7.72 -22.63
C GLU A 11 -4.17 7.61 -22.20
N VAL A 12 -3.29 7.36 -23.16
CA VAL A 12 -1.85 7.26 -22.91
C VAL A 12 -1.27 8.66 -22.72
N ALA A 13 -0.72 8.91 -21.54
CA ALA A 13 -0.01 10.14 -21.22
C ALA A 13 1.43 9.87 -20.76
N LYS A 14 2.34 10.82 -21.02
CA LYS A 14 3.71 10.79 -20.49
C LYS A 14 3.77 11.52 -19.15
N VAL A 15 4.50 10.95 -18.19
CA VAL A 15 4.79 11.61 -16.91
C VAL A 15 5.56 12.90 -17.17
N ARG A 16 5.06 14.03 -16.66
CA ARG A 16 5.67 15.36 -16.87
C ARG A 16 6.47 15.83 -15.65
N THR A 17 5.99 15.51 -14.45
CA THR A 17 6.55 15.97 -13.18
C THR A 17 6.40 14.89 -12.12
N VAL A 18 7.29 14.90 -11.13
CA VAL A 18 7.21 14.05 -9.94
C VAL A 18 7.07 14.97 -8.72
N GLN A 19 5.98 14.79 -7.97
CA GLN A 19 5.74 15.51 -6.73
C GLN A 19 6.06 14.60 -5.56
N PHE A 20 6.90 15.08 -4.65
CA PHE A 20 7.19 14.41 -3.39
C PHE A 20 6.26 14.92 -2.30
N GLY A 21 5.87 14.02 -1.40
CA GLY A 21 5.00 14.32 -0.27
C GLY A 21 5.14 13.25 0.81
N ILE A 22 4.51 13.50 1.95
CA ILE A 22 4.39 12.55 3.04
C ILE A 22 2.94 12.08 3.06
N LEU A 23 2.71 10.77 3.03
CA LEU A 23 1.37 10.21 3.12
C LEU A 23 0.79 10.42 4.51
N SER A 24 -0.41 11.00 4.57
CA SER A 24 -1.17 11.10 5.81
C SER A 24 -1.78 9.74 6.20
N PRO A 25 -2.08 9.51 7.49
CA PRO A 25 -2.77 8.29 7.92
C PRO A 25 -4.10 8.07 7.20
N ASP A 26 -4.85 9.14 6.90
CA ASP A 26 -6.15 9.04 6.24
C ASP A 26 -6.01 8.65 4.76
N GLU A 27 -5.02 9.20 4.05
CA GLU A 27 -4.71 8.77 2.67
C GLU A 27 -4.28 7.30 2.62
N ILE A 28 -3.47 6.85 3.59
CA ILE A 28 -3.05 5.44 3.68
C ILE A 28 -4.29 4.53 3.83
N ARG A 29 -5.25 4.89 4.68
CA ARG A 29 -6.50 4.12 4.85
C ARG A 29 -7.37 4.16 3.60
N GLN A 30 -7.49 5.32 2.95
CA GLN A 30 -8.31 5.48 1.74
C GLN A 30 -7.76 4.71 0.53
N MET A 31 -6.43 4.66 0.37
CA MET A 31 -5.79 3.86 -0.69
C MET A 31 -5.82 2.36 -0.39
N SER A 32 -6.09 1.97 0.85
CA SER A 32 -5.98 0.59 1.29
C SER A 32 -7.20 -0.24 0.92
N VAL A 33 -6.96 -1.45 0.41
CA VAL A 33 -8.02 -2.42 0.11
C VAL A 33 -8.29 -3.42 1.25
N VAL A 34 -7.39 -3.46 2.24
CA VAL A 34 -7.47 -4.37 3.40
C VAL A 34 -6.69 -3.82 4.58
N GLN A 35 -7.32 -3.89 5.76
CA GLN A 35 -6.62 -3.81 7.03
C GLN A 35 -6.02 -5.18 7.37
N VAL A 36 -4.71 -5.22 7.60
CA VAL A 36 -4.02 -6.45 8.01
C VAL A 36 -4.16 -6.61 9.53
N GLU A 37 -4.84 -7.67 9.95
CA GLU A 37 -5.12 -7.98 11.35
C GLU A 37 -4.39 -9.23 11.82
N HIS A 38 -3.95 -10.06 10.87
CA HIS A 38 -3.36 -11.36 11.14
C HIS A 38 -1.94 -11.45 10.57
N SER A 39 -1.01 -11.98 11.37
CA SER A 39 0.37 -12.18 10.93
C SER A 39 0.54 -13.44 10.09
N GLU A 40 -0.39 -14.39 10.20
CA GLU A 40 -0.35 -15.62 9.42
C GLU A 40 -0.68 -15.35 7.95
N THR A 41 0.10 -15.96 7.07
CA THR A 41 -0.08 -15.85 5.62
C THR A 41 -1.16 -16.80 5.09
N THR A 42 -1.27 -17.99 5.70
CA THR A 42 -2.17 -19.04 5.25
C THR A 42 -2.90 -19.69 6.41
N GLU A 43 -4.12 -20.17 6.15
CA GLU A 43 -4.91 -20.98 7.05
C GLU A 43 -5.43 -22.20 6.28
N LYS A 44 -5.12 -23.41 6.77
CA LYS A 44 -5.53 -24.68 6.14
C LYS A 44 -5.11 -24.78 4.66
N GLY A 45 -3.93 -24.27 4.32
CA GLY A 45 -3.38 -24.28 2.97
C GLY A 45 -3.99 -23.27 2.00
N LYS A 46 -4.84 -22.36 2.47
CA LYS A 46 -5.39 -21.24 1.69
C LYS A 46 -4.86 -19.91 2.23
N PRO A 47 -4.78 -18.86 1.39
CA PRO A 47 -4.42 -17.53 1.89
C PRO A 47 -5.38 -17.06 2.99
N LYS A 48 -4.84 -16.45 4.05
CA LYS A 48 -5.64 -15.96 5.17
C LYS A 48 -6.20 -14.57 4.85
N THR A 49 -7.52 -14.42 4.89
CA THR A 49 -8.19 -13.12 4.81
C THR A 49 -7.79 -12.24 5.98
N GLY A 50 -7.50 -10.95 5.72
CA GLY A 50 -6.94 -10.04 6.73
C GLY A 50 -5.48 -10.37 7.11
N GLY A 51 -4.84 -11.30 6.41
CA GLY A 51 -3.44 -11.67 6.59
C GLY A 51 -2.51 -11.06 5.53
N LEU A 52 -1.22 -11.38 5.64
CA LEU A 52 -0.19 -10.85 4.72
C LEU A 52 -0.29 -11.37 3.28
N SER A 53 -1.03 -12.46 3.05
CA SER A 53 -1.28 -13.00 1.72
C SER A 53 -2.75 -12.85 1.28
N ASP A 54 -3.48 -11.89 1.86
CA ASP A 54 -4.87 -11.62 1.50
C ASP A 54 -4.99 -11.43 -0.04
N PRO A 55 -5.87 -12.18 -0.73
CA PRO A 55 -5.99 -12.14 -2.20
C PRO A 55 -6.35 -10.77 -2.80
N ARG A 56 -6.86 -9.83 -1.98
CA ARG A 56 -7.13 -8.45 -2.41
C ARG A 56 -5.84 -7.64 -2.63
N LEU A 57 -4.74 -8.00 -1.97
CA LEU A 57 -3.43 -7.35 -2.15
C LEU A 57 -2.78 -7.71 -3.50
N GLY A 58 -3.20 -8.83 -4.09
CA GLY A 58 -2.58 -9.42 -5.27
C GLY A 58 -2.48 -10.94 -5.12
N THR A 59 -1.95 -11.61 -6.14
CA THR A 59 -1.73 -13.06 -6.13
C THR A 59 -0.40 -13.42 -6.75
N ILE A 60 0.26 -14.41 -6.17
CA ILE A 60 1.46 -15.06 -6.73
C ILE A 60 1.13 -16.43 -7.36
N ASP A 61 -0.10 -16.90 -7.21
CA ASP A 61 -0.56 -18.15 -7.83
C ASP A 61 -1.16 -17.85 -9.20
N ARG A 62 -0.61 -18.49 -10.24
CA ARG A 62 -1.06 -18.38 -11.63
C ARG A 62 -2.52 -18.85 -11.84
N LYS A 63 -3.04 -19.70 -10.95
CA LYS A 63 -4.41 -20.21 -11.01
C LYS A 63 -5.41 -19.30 -10.31
N MET A 64 -4.94 -18.37 -9.49
CA MET A 64 -5.79 -17.41 -8.79
C MET A 64 -5.74 -16.04 -9.49
N LYS A 65 -6.83 -15.28 -9.33
CA LYS A 65 -6.92 -13.89 -9.76
C LYS A 65 -6.95 -13.01 -8.51
N CYS A 66 -6.45 -11.78 -8.65
CA CYS A 66 -6.56 -10.80 -7.57
C CYS A 66 -8.04 -10.46 -7.32
N GLU A 67 -8.47 -10.44 -6.06
CA GLU A 67 -9.86 -10.15 -5.72
C GLU A 67 -10.24 -8.67 -5.84
N THR A 68 -9.26 -7.78 -6.02
CA THR A 68 -9.48 -6.34 -6.21
C THR A 68 -9.65 -5.97 -7.68
N CYS A 69 -8.68 -6.31 -8.54
CA CYS A 69 -8.69 -5.91 -9.95
C CYS A 69 -9.04 -7.04 -10.92
N MET A 70 -9.22 -8.28 -10.43
CA MET A 70 -9.52 -9.48 -11.24
C MET A 70 -8.45 -9.84 -12.28
N ALA A 71 -7.28 -9.19 -12.24
CA ALA A 71 -6.14 -9.49 -13.08
C ALA A 71 -5.36 -10.70 -12.57
N ASN A 72 -4.60 -11.33 -13.47
CA ASN A 72 -3.67 -12.41 -13.13
C ASN A 72 -2.36 -11.85 -12.52
N MET A 73 -1.48 -12.74 -12.06
CA MET A 73 -0.20 -12.39 -11.45
C MET A 73 0.69 -11.46 -12.31
N ALA A 74 0.65 -11.57 -13.64
CA ALA A 74 1.52 -10.79 -14.52
C ALA A 74 0.98 -9.38 -14.82
N GLU A 75 -0.34 -9.20 -14.72
CA GLU A 75 -1.03 -7.95 -15.06
C GLU A 75 -1.40 -7.12 -13.82
N CYS A 76 -1.55 -7.77 -12.67
CA CYS A 76 -1.87 -7.09 -11.42
C CYS A 76 -0.67 -6.25 -10.93
N PRO A 77 -0.84 -4.93 -10.69
CA PRO A 77 0.23 -4.08 -10.15
C PRO A 77 0.47 -4.28 -8.65
N GLY A 78 -0.43 -5.01 -7.97
CA GLY A 78 -0.51 -5.07 -6.52
C GLY A 78 -1.35 -3.93 -5.94
N HIS A 79 -1.92 -4.16 -4.76
CA HIS A 79 -2.78 -3.21 -4.06
C HIS A 79 -2.29 -3.01 -2.63
N PHE A 80 -2.35 -1.78 -2.14
CA PHE A 80 -1.87 -1.46 -0.79
C PHE A 80 -2.83 -1.99 0.27
N GLY A 81 -2.25 -2.61 1.30
CA GLY A 81 -2.88 -2.83 2.59
C GLY A 81 -2.44 -1.76 3.59
N HIS A 82 -3.06 -1.74 4.75
CA HIS A 82 -2.57 -0.96 5.89
C HIS A 82 -2.60 -1.79 7.17
N LEU A 83 -1.74 -1.40 8.11
CA LEU A 83 -1.75 -1.90 9.47
C LEU A 83 -2.12 -0.73 10.39
N GLU A 84 -3.20 -0.88 11.15
CA GLU A 84 -3.55 0.11 12.15
C GLU A 84 -2.65 -0.08 13.37
N LEU A 85 -1.82 0.92 13.66
CA LEU A 85 -0.91 0.87 14.81
C LEU A 85 -1.69 1.22 16.08
N ALA A 86 -1.49 0.44 17.14
CA ALA A 86 -2.13 0.70 18.43
C ALA A 86 -1.75 2.05 19.04
N LYS A 87 -0.58 2.61 18.66
CA LYS A 87 -0.06 3.89 19.13
C LYS A 87 0.69 4.60 18.01
N PRO A 88 0.74 5.94 18.01
CA PRO A 88 1.58 6.69 17.08
C PRO A 88 3.06 6.34 17.29
N MET A 89 3.79 6.20 16.19
CA MET A 89 5.21 5.83 16.16
C MET A 89 5.99 6.87 15.37
N PHE A 90 7.17 7.25 15.86
CA PHE A 90 8.07 8.13 15.12
C PHE A 90 8.75 7.36 13.99
N HIS A 91 8.65 7.90 12.78
CA HIS A 91 9.41 7.39 11.65
C HIS A 91 10.89 7.80 11.79
N ILE A 92 11.79 6.81 11.80
CA ILE A 92 13.23 7.03 12.07
C ILE A 92 13.87 8.03 11.09
N GLY A 93 13.43 8.05 9.83
CA GLY A 93 13.91 8.99 8.82
C GLY A 93 13.52 10.45 9.09
N PHE A 94 12.49 10.71 9.89
CA PHE A 94 12.04 12.06 10.24
C PHE A 94 12.42 12.48 11.66
N MET A 95 13.07 11.61 12.45
CA MET A 95 13.36 11.87 13.87
C MET A 95 14.12 13.19 14.09
N LYS A 96 15.17 13.45 13.29
CA LYS A 96 15.95 14.70 13.37
C LYS A 96 15.08 15.93 13.06
N THR A 97 14.26 15.85 12.01
CA THR A 97 13.36 16.92 11.59
C THR A 97 12.33 17.23 12.67
N VAL A 98 11.71 16.21 13.25
CA VAL A 98 10.75 16.36 14.35
C VAL A 98 11.39 17.05 15.55
N LEU A 99 12.59 16.63 15.96
CA LEU A 99 13.31 17.27 17.08
C LEU A 99 13.65 18.73 16.80
N THR A 100 14.06 19.06 15.57
CA THR A 100 14.32 20.45 15.17
C THR A 100 13.04 21.28 15.25
N ILE A 101 11.93 20.79 14.70
CA ILE A 101 10.64 21.49 14.74
C ILE A 101 10.21 21.73 16.20
N MET A 102 10.30 20.70 17.05
CA MET A 102 9.94 20.81 18.47
C MET A 102 10.79 21.84 19.23
N ARG A 103 12.04 22.10 18.80
CA ARG A 103 12.89 23.15 19.39
C ARG A 103 12.52 24.55 18.87
N CYS A 104 12.04 24.64 17.62
CA CYS A 104 11.62 25.90 17.01
C CYS A 104 10.26 26.38 17.53
N THR A 105 9.34 25.44 17.79
CA THR A 105 8.05 25.74 18.41
C THR A 105 8.20 25.64 19.92
N ALA A 106 8.34 26.76 20.63
CA ALA A 106 8.40 26.75 22.09
C ALA A 106 7.19 26.00 22.67
N GLN A 107 7.42 24.92 23.42
CA GLN A 107 6.37 24.28 24.21
C GLN A 107 6.10 25.17 25.43
N GLY A 108 5.24 26.19 25.29
CA GLY A 108 4.98 27.11 26.40
C GLY A 108 4.21 28.41 26.10
N THR A 109 3.19 28.38 25.26
CA THR A 109 2.09 29.38 25.30
C THR A 109 0.76 28.67 25.30
#